data_AF-A0A818DF24-F1
#
_entry.id   AF-A0A818DF24-F1
#
_cell.length_a   1.000
_cell.length_b   1.000
_cell.length_c   1.000
_cell.angle_alpha   90.00
_cell.angle_beta   90.00
_cell.angle_gamma   90.00
#
_symmetry.space_group_name_H-M   'P 1'
#
loop_
_entity.id
_entity.type
_entity.pdbx_description
1 polymer ?
#
loop_
_entity_poly.entity_id
_entity_poly.type
_entity_poly.pdbx_seq_one_letter_code
_entity_poly.pdbx_strand_id
1 'polypeptide(L)'
;MYLSSYSDDNSNKSIITLDTLLKHTICSFVRSQVLFAAIRLNLFTMIDESPTGSLSYEEMKKSNISLSMLSYLVYLRLLKQCSNSNRYECTHTTRIYLVLSRQNYVGLGIGVWDHRRQYTFFLHLSDTLKYGTRISEDCNEQLCLWSIFEQKHDPMIYFARTMSSFTRCTINELCNHVDFSSYSTLLDIGGSLGDLSRTIIKRYPHINAFSFDLPELTCYASSENNDHSNIHYVAGDFFEEEWPNKIIENIKNIDLVSLKFILHDWSYDRREVLIEKIYKLLKTKIQISSGNGTLLVIEKMIDKDRQNITTLSTSVSMAVECGDGIGYDTTQNEYEQLLFQAGFQRIQSILLTGPMVALFAHLPLLTPLTGIINIDQPSRTKLVGYPGRMMLRDIKRRTLIRKYWPERFRYQTLRKNMIFPDSFKNYCREEEFSTFTNETQPWWRWNRCALTSRQWGVIEQYRLGRIMWRRFADYNQMSGVIRSTFDRYTRQNTEMMSRRRRIIREDP
;
A
#
# COMPACT_ATOMS: atom_id res chain seq x y z
N MET A 1 22.25 -0.62 8.99
CA MET A 1 22.82 -1.69 8.14
C MET A 1 23.12 -1.08 6.79
N TYR A 2 24.34 -0.58 6.57
CA TYR A 2 24.86 -0.21 5.26
C TYR A 2 26.38 -0.38 5.32
N LEU A 3 26.91 -1.32 4.54
CA LEU A 3 28.30 -1.28 4.11
C LEU A 3 28.27 -0.65 2.72
N SER A 4 28.41 0.68 2.66
CA SER A 4 28.63 1.40 1.41
C SER A 4 30.10 1.82 1.34
N SER A 5 30.82 1.25 0.38
CA SER A 5 31.76 1.92 -0.53
C SER A 5 32.85 0.94 -0.96
N TYR A 6 32.61 0.26 -2.08
CA TYR A 6 33.67 -0.29 -2.91
C TYR A 6 34.27 0.89 -3.69
N SER A 7 35.56 1.15 -3.47
CA SER A 7 36.39 1.93 -4.38
C SER A 7 37.71 1.17 -4.50
N ASP A 8 37.87 0.45 -5.60
CA ASP A 8 39.11 -0.20 -5.98
C ASP A 8 40.14 0.89 -6.33
N ASP A 9 41.26 0.90 -5.60
CA ASP A 9 42.52 1.42 -6.12
C ASP A 9 43.62 0.39 -5.87
N ASN A 10 44.04 -0.23 -6.97
CA ASN A 10 45.10 -1.22 -7.06
C ASN A 10 46.47 -0.54 -6.89
N SER A 11 47.21 -0.86 -5.82
CA SER A 11 48.66 -1.09 -5.88
C SER A 11 49.22 -1.53 -4.53
N ASN A 12 49.12 -2.83 -4.23
CA ASN A 12 50.23 -3.59 -3.64
C ASN A 12 49.84 -5.07 -3.52
N LYS A 13 50.65 -5.93 -4.14
CA LYS A 13 50.59 -7.39 -4.00
C LYS A 13 50.83 -7.76 -2.52
N SER A 14 49.75 -7.90 -1.77
CA SER A 14 49.69 -8.73 -0.58
C SER A 14 48.69 -9.85 -0.87
N ILE A 15 49.00 -11.05 -0.39
CA ILE A 15 48.14 -12.23 -0.51
C ILE A 15 46.72 -11.81 -0.15
N ILE A 16 45.79 -11.85 -1.12
CA ILE A 16 44.39 -11.46 -0.93
C ILE A 16 43.85 -12.39 0.15
N THR A 17 43.76 -11.87 1.37
CA THR A 17 43.23 -12.58 2.54
C THR A 17 41.84 -13.10 2.18
N LEU A 18 41.56 -14.38 2.44
CA LEU A 18 40.22 -14.99 2.28
C LEU A 18 39.15 -13.95 2.63
N ASP A 19 38.46 -13.49 1.58
CA ASP A 19 37.79 -12.20 1.50
C ASP A 19 36.97 -11.93 2.77
N THR A 20 37.14 -10.75 3.36
CA THR A 20 36.47 -10.36 4.61
C THR A 20 34.97 -10.64 4.52
N LEU A 21 34.39 -10.46 3.34
CA LEU A 21 33.00 -10.80 3.01
C LEU A 21 32.65 -12.26 3.33
N LEU A 22 33.44 -13.24 2.85
CA LEU A 22 33.17 -14.66 3.06
C LEU A 22 33.24 -15.02 4.54
N LYS A 23 34.23 -14.49 5.26
CA LYS A 23 34.34 -14.66 6.72
C LYS A 23 33.14 -14.03 7.44
N HIS A 24 32.72 -12.84 7.04
CA HIS A 24 31.54 -12.18 7.60
C HIS A 24 30.29 -13.01 7.37
N THR A 25 30.08 -13.56 6.18
CA THR A 25 28.91 -14.39 5.84
C THR A 25 28.87 -15.69 6.64
N ILE A 26 29.99 -16.44 6.70
CA ILE A 26 30.07 -17.70 7.47
C ILE A 26 29.81 -17.44 8.97
N CYS A 27 30.37 -16.37 9.53
CA CYS A 27 30.17 -16.03 10.93
C CYS A 27 28.78 -15.43 11.23
N SER A 28 27.99 -15.03 10.22
CA SER A 28 26.65 -14.46 10.45
C SER A 28 25.68 -15.45 11.10
N PHE A 29 25.87 -16.76 10.91
CA PHE A 29 25.11 -17.78 11.65
C PHE A 29 25.28 -17.60 13.16
N VAL A 30 26.52 -17.47 13.63
CA VAL A 30 26.82 -17.25 15.06
C VAL A 30 26.24 -15.92 15.53
N ARG A 31 26.24 -14.87 14.69
CA ARG A 31 25.64 -13.57 15.04
C ARG A 31 24.17 -13.68 15.39
N SER A 32 23.40 -14.36 14.54
CA SER A 32 21.97 -14.56 14.76
C SER A 32 21.70 -15.40 16.00
N GLN A 33 22.45 -16.49 16.20
CA GLN A 33 22.26 -17.37 17.36
C GLN A 33 22.58 -16.69 18.69
N VAL A 34 23.63 -15.85 18.75
CA VAL A 34 23.95 -15.09 19.97
C VAL A 34 22.86 -14.07 20.30
N LEU A 35 22.28 -13.40 19.30
CA LEU A 35 21.14 -12.51 19.49
C LEU A 35 19.93 -13.28 20.05
N PHE A 36 19.61 -14.43 19.46
CA PHE A 36 18.47 -15.24 19.89
C PHE A 36 18.65 -15.76 21.32
N ALA A 37 19.86 -16.21 21.66
CA ALA A 37 20.18 -16.60 23.03
C ALA A 37 20.02 -15.44 24.02
N ALA A 38 20.47 -14.23 23.66
CA ALA A 38 20.34 -13.04 24.52
C ALA A 38 18.89 -12.69 24.84
N ILE A 39 18.01 -12.79 23.85
CA ILE A 39 16.57 -12.52 24.01
C ILE A 39 15.92 -13.58 24.89
N ARG A 40 16.24 -14.87 24.68
CA ARG A 40 15.69 -15.97 25.51
C ARG A 40 16.11 -15.89 26.97
N LEU A 41 17.34 -15.45 27.23
CA LEU A 41 17.82 -15.19 28.58
C LEU A 41 17.22 -13.91 29.18
N ASN A 42 16.35 -13.20 28.44
CA ASN A 42 15.78 -11.91 28.82
C ASN A 42 16.85 -10.87 29.22
N LEU A 43 18.06 -10.99 28.61
CA LEU A 43 19.26 -10.29 29.05
C LEU A 43 19.10 -8.77 28.96
N PHE A 44 18.50 -8.27 27.87
CA PHE A 44 18.34 -6.84 27.64
C PHE A 44 17.39 -6.20 28.65
N THR A 45 16.29 -6.88 28.96
CA THR A 45 15.34 -6.43 30.00
C THR A 45 16.01 -6.44 31.38
N MET A 46 16.76 -7.49 31.71
CA MET A 46 17.51 -7.57 32.98
C MET A 46 18.51 -6.41 33.13
N ILE A 47 19.19 -6.01 32.05
CA ILE A 47 20.14 -4.88 32.08
C ILE A 47 19.40 -3.54 32.20
N ASP A 48 18.42 -3.27 31.33
CA ASP A 48 17.77 -1.95 31.24
C ASP A 48 16.88 -1.64 32.45
N GLU A 49 16.27 -2.66 33.05
CA GLU A 49 15.37 -2.54 34.21
C GLU A 49 16.10 -2.72 35.55
N SER A 50 17.42 -2.94 35.52
CA SER A 50 18.22 -2.90 36.74
C SER A 50 18.14 -1.52 37.41
N PRO A 51 18.30 -1.42 38.74
CA PRO A 51 18.22 -0.13 39.46
C PRO A 51 19.17 0.94 38.93
N THR A 52 20.30 0.52 38.35
CA THR A 52 21.34 1.38 37.79
C THR A 52 21.25 1.54 36.26
N GLY A 53 20.28 0.89 35.59
CA GLY A 53 20.16 0.83 34.13
C GLY A 53 21.36 0.19 33.42
N SER A 54 22.18 -0.55 34.16
CA SER A 54 23.45 -1.13 33.74
C SER A 54 23.83 -2.28 34.68
N LEU A 55 24.55 -3.29 34.20
CA LEU A 55 25.04 -4.41 35.03
C LEU A 55 26.54 -4.64 34.86
N SER A 56 27.24 -4.96 35.95
CA SER A 56 28.64 -5.42 35.89
C SER A 56 28.73 -6.88 35.46
N TYR A 57 29.92 -7.30 35.00
CA TYR A 57 30.14 -8.72 34.69
C TYR A 57 29.97 -9.63 35.92
N GLU A 58 30.37 -9.18 37.12
CA GLU A 58 30.24 -9.98 38.35
C GLU A 58 28.77 -10.26 38.70
N GLU A 59 27.88 -9.28 38.48
CA GLU A 59 26.44 -9.45 38.65
C GLU A 59 25.87 -10.43 37.63
N MET A 60 26.25 -10.30 36.35
CA MET A 60 25.77 -11.17 35.28
C MET A 60 26.33 -12.60 35.35
N LYS A 61 27.53 -12.77 35.91
CA LYS A 61 28.15 -14.07 36.15
C LYS A 61 27.32 -14.91 37.13
N LYS A 62 26.63 -14.29 38.10
CA LYS A 62 25.71 -14.98 39.01
C LYS A 62 24.53 -15.63 38.28
N SER A 63 24.16 -15.08 37.12
CA SER A 63 23.12 -15.62 36.23
C SER A 63 23.70 -16.54 35.12
N ASN A 64 24.93 -17.05 35.29
CA ASN A 64 25.62 -17.91 34.33
C ASN A 64 25.83 -17.31 32.93
N ILE A 65 25.92 -15.97 32.84
CA ILE A 65 26.12 -15.28 31.55
C ILE A 65 27.62 -15.18 31.27
N SER A 66 28.05 -15.67 30.11
CA SER A 66 29.47 -15.69 29.74
C SER A 66 29.98 -14.31 29.33
N LEU A 67 31.24 -14.02 29.67
CA LEU A 67 31.92 -12.80 29.23
C LEU A 67 32.00 -12.74 27.70
N SER A 68 32.26 -13.88 27.05
CA SER A 68 32.34 -13.99 25.60
C SER A 68 31.04 -13.56 24.92
N MET A 69 29.88 -13.93 25.47
CA MET A 69 28.58 -13.50 24.96
C MET A 69 28.39 -11.98 25.08
N LEU A 70 28.76 -11.40 26.22
CA LEU A 70 28.67 -9.94 26.43
C LEU A 70 29.60 -9.18 25.49
N SER A 71 30.85 -9.61 25.36
CA SER A 71 31.81 -9.06 24.41
C SER A 71 31.30 -9.14 22.97
N TYR A 72 30.64 -10.24 22.62
CA TYR A 72 30.04 -10.41 21.30
C TYR A 72 28.84 -9.46 21.09
N LEU A 73 27.98 -9.27 22.08
CA LEU A 73 26.86 -8.32 22.01
C LEU A 73 27.33 -6.86 21.95
N VAL A 74 28.46 -6.55 22.58
CA VAL A 74 29.13 -5.25 22.42
C VAL A 74 29.68 -5.09 21.01
N TYR A 75 30.32 -6.13 20.46
CA TYR A 75 30.77 -6.13 19.05
C TYR A 75 29.60 -5.93 18.08
N LEU A 76 28.45 -6.55 18.32
CA LEU A 76 27.20 -6.34 17.55
C LEU A 76 26.57 -4.96 17.79
N ARG A 77 27.11 -4.13 18.69
CA ARG A 77 26.56 -2.82 19.10
C ARG A 77 25.14 -2.89 19.68
N LEU A 78 24.78 -4.04 20.24
CA LEU A 78 23.53 -4.22 20.98
C LEU A 78 23.70 -3.82 22.45
N LEU A 79 24.89 -4.03 22.99
CA LEU A 79 25.32 -3.51 24.28
C LEU A 79 26.45 -2.50 24.11
N LYS A 80 26.63 -1.64 25.11
CA LYS A 80 27.78 -0.76 25.26
C LYS A 80 28.47 -1.09 26.58
N GLN A 81 29.80 -1.18 26.56
CA GLN A 81 30.60 -1.23 27.78
C GLN A 81 30.99 0.20 28.17
N CYS A 82 30.63 0.61 29.40
CA CYS A 82 30.98 1.91 29.93
C CYS A 82 32.43 1.91 30.41
N SER A 83 33.27 2.76 29.82
CA SER A 83 34.71 2.85 30.03
C SER A 83 35.10 3.10 31.49
N ASN A 84 34.25 3.79 32.26
CA ASN A 84 34.58 4.24 33.60
C ASN A 84 34.15 3.25 34.70
N SER A 85 33.22 2.34 34.40
CA SER A 85 32.59 1.46 35.39
C SER A 85 32.69 -0.03 35.06
N ASN A 86 33.20 -0.41 33.89
CA ASN A 86 33.17 -1.79 33.39
C ASN A 86 31.78 -2.43 33.46
N ARG A 87 30.73 -1.60 33.37
CA ARG A 87 29.33 -2.02 33.31
C ARG A 87 28.85 -2.06 31.87
N TYR A 88 27.86 -2.90 31.63
CA TYR A 88 27.22 -3.08 30.35
C TYR A 88 25.84 -2.41 30.38
N GLU A 89 25.56 -1.67 29.33
CA GLU A 89 24.31 -0.93 29.13
C GLU A 89 23.69 -1.31 27.78
N CYS A 90 22.37 -1.29 27.70
CA CYS A 90 21.68 -1.41 26.41
C CYS A 90 21.94 -0.17 25.55
N THR A 91 22.21 -0.37 24.26
CA THR A 91 22.23 0.75 23.32
C THR A 91 20.82 1.31 23.10
N HIS A 92 20.70 2.53 22.58
CA HIS A 92 19.41 3.18 22.34
C HIS A 92 18.45 2.30 21.50
N THR A 93 18.96 1.67 20.44
CA THR A 93 18.19 0.76 19.59
C THR A 93 17.71 -0.47 20.37
N THR A 94 18.60 -1.13 21.10
CA THR A 94 18.26 -2.30 21.94
C THR A 94 17.22 -1.94 22.99
N ARG A 95 17.34 -0.76 23.60
CA ARG A 95 16.39 -0.27 24.59
C ARG A 95 14.99 -0.10 24.01
N ILE A 96 14.85 0.35 22.77
CA ILE A 96 13.54 0.57 22.13
C ILE A 96 12.90 -0.75 21.69
N TYR A 97 13.70 -1.64 21.09
CA TYR A 97 13.17 -2.79 20.32
C TYR A 97 13.36 -4.15 21.01
N LEU A 98 14.30 -4.31 21.94
CA LEU A 98 14.67 -5.61 22.52
C LEU A 98 14.46 -5.71 24.04
N VAL A 99 13.87 -4.69 24.67
CA VAL A 99 13.44 -4.73 26.08
C VAL A 99 11.95 -5.05 26.16
N LEU A 100 11.59 -6.08 26.93
CA LEU A 100 10.25 -6.69 26.93
C LEU A 100 9.13 -5.72 27.36
N SER A 101 9.40 -4.81 28.28
CA SER A 101 8.42 -3.83 28.78
C SER A 101 8.08 -2.71 27.79
N ARG A 102 8.77 -2.61 26.66
CA ARG A 102 8.61 -1.51 25.71
C ARG A 102 7.51 -1.81 24.69
N GLN A 103 6.77 -0.77 24.33
CA GLN A 103 5.64 -0.88 23.40
C GLN A 103 6.05 -1.37 21.99
N ASN A 104 7.28 -1.06 21.57
CA ASN A 104 7.85 -1.42 20.27
C ASN A 104 8.73 -2.68 20.32
N TYR A 105 8.58 -3.52 21.35
CA TYR A 105 9.35 -4.75 21.48
C TYR A 105 9.13 -5.69 20.28
N VAL A 106 10.22 -6.03 19.57
CA VAL A 106 10.23 -6.94 18.41
C VAL A 106 10.80 -8.32 18.75
N GLY A 107 11.25 -8.53 20.00
CA GLY A 107 11.88 -9.80 20.40
C GLY A 107 10.93 -11.00 20.39
N LEU A 108 9.61 -10.78 20.49
CA LEU A 108 8.61 -11.82 20.20
C LEU A 108 8.79 -12.33 18.77
N GLY A 109 8.84 -11.37 17.85
CA GLY A 109 9.07 -11.55 16.42
C GLY A 109 10.23 -12.49 16.07
N ILE A 110 11.32 -12.37 16.82
CA ILE A 110 12.53 -13.16 16.64
C ILE A 110 12.28 -14.68 16.81
N GLY A 111 11.18 -15.05 17.48
CA GLY A 111 10.68 -16.42 17.58
C GLY A 111 10.38 -17.12 16.24
N VAL A 112 10.16 -16.38 15.14
CA VAL A 112 9.96 -17.00 13.81
C VAL A 112 11.28 -17.51 13.23
N TRP A 113 12.35 -16.71 13.32
CA TRP A 113 13.70 -17.14 12.91
C TRP A 113 14.40 -17.99 13.97
N ASP A 114 13.69 -18.37 15.03
CA ASP A 114 14.22 -19.24 16.06
C ASP A 114 14.70 -20.56 15.43
N HIS A 115 15.87 -21.04 15.88
CA HIS A 115 16.45 -22.33 15.51
C HIS A 115 15.53 -23.55 15.70
N ARG A 116 14.39 -23.42 16.41
CA ARG A 116 13.42 -24.51 16.52
C ARG A 116 12.49 -24.62 15.32
N ARG A 117 12.28 -23.53 14.56
CA ARG A 117 11.41 -23.50 13.37
C ARG A 117 12.20 -23.27 12.09
N GLN A 118 12.86 -22.12 11.98
CA GLN A 118 13.46 -21.75 10.71
C GLN A 118 14.73 -22.53 10.40
N TYR A 119 15.47 -22.97 11.43
CA TYR A 119 16.67 -23.76 11.21
C TYR A 119 16.36 -25.18 10.70
N THR A 120 15.24 -25.80 11.10
CA THR A 120 14.86 -27.11 10.55
C THR A 120 14.50 -26.99 9.07
N PHE A 121 13.79 -25.93 8.67
CA PHE A 121 13.59 -25.61 7.25
C PHE A 121 14.92 -25.40 6.52
N PHE A 122 15.83 -24.60 7.08
CA PHE A 122 17.11 -24.30 6.45
C PHE A 122 18.11 -25.47 6.47
N LEU A 123 17.87 -26.51 7.27
CA LEU A 123 18.66 -27.75 7.24
C LEU A 123 18.58 -28.43 5.86
N HIS A 124 17.40 -28.37 5.23
CA HIS A 124 17.12 -28.93 3.91
C HIS A 124 17.14 -27.90 2.78
N LEU A 125 17.71 -26.71 3.02
CA LEU A 125 17.71 -25.59 2.07
C LEU A 125 18.18 -26.01 0.67
N SER A 126 19.29 -26.75 0.59
CA SER A 126 19.87 -27.20 -0.68
C SER A 126 18.92 -28.10 -1.47
N ASP A 127 18.21 -28.99 -0.78
CA ASP A 127 17.28 -29.93 -1.40
C ASP A 127 16.00 -29.22 -1.82
N THR A 128 15.44 -28.35 -0.97
CA THR A 128 14.23 -27.58 -1.30
C THR A 128 14.46 -26.64 -2.47
N LEU A 129 15.58 -25.91 -2.52
CA LEU A 129 15.91 -25.04 -3.66
C LEU A 129 16.16 -25.82 -4.96
N LYS A 130 16.62 -27.08 -4.87
CA LYS A 130 16.94 -27.88 -6.05
C LYS A 130 15.73 -28.65 -6.60
N TYR A 131 14.90 -29.17 -5.71
CA TYR A 131 13.82 -30.10 -6.07
C TYR A 131 12.42 -29.50 -5.96
N GLY A 132 12.27 -28.30 -5.37
CA GLY A 132 10.97 -27.65 -5.25
C GLY A 132 10.02 -28.43 -4.34
N THR A 133 10.55 -29.03 -3.28
CA THR A 133 9.77 -29.78 -2.29
C THR A 133 10.14 -29.35 -0.88
N ARG A 134 9.12 -29.08 -0.07
CA ARG A 134 9.30 -28.91 1.37
C ARG A 134 9.68 -30.24 1.99
N ILE A 135 10.90 -30.33 2.49
CA ILE A 135 11.35 -31.48 3.28
C ILE A 135 11.29 -31.05 4.74
N SER A 136 10.30 -31.54 5.47
CA SER A 136 10.31 -31.52 6.93
C SER A 136 10.71 -32.91 7.43
N GLU A 137 11.64 -32.97 8.38
CA GLU A 137 12.17 -34.22 8.93
C GLU A 137 11.13 -35.13 9.61
N ASP A 138 9.92 -34.64 9.90
CA ASP A 138 8.88 -35.41 10.61
C ASP A 138 7.56 -35.47 9.83
N CYS A 139 7.16 -36.68 9.42
CA CYS A 139 5.85 -37.01 8.83
C CYS A 139 4.65 -36.91 9.79
N ASN A 140 4.79 -36.22 10.93
CA ASN A 140 3.72 -35.95 11.89
C ASN A 140 3.75 -34.45 12.23
N GLU A 141 3.17 -33.64 11.34
CA GLU A 141 3.22 -32.16 11.35
C GLU A 141 2.73 -31.48 12.64
N GLN A 142 2.06 -32.18 13.54
CA GLN A 142 1.36 -31.57 14.67
C GLN A 142 2.07 -31.60 16.02
N LEU A 143 3.06 -32.49 16.27
CA LEU A 143 3.38 -32.86 17.66
C LEU A 143 4.79 -32.53 18.20
N CYS A 144 5.79 -32.20 17.39
CA CYS A 144 7.17 -32.06 17.93
C CYS A 144 7.79 -30.65 17.81
N LEU A 145 7.47 -29.88 16.75
CA LEU A 145 8.05 -28.53 16.60
C LEU A 145 7.38 -27.48 17.50
N TRP A 146 6.09 -27.68 17.79
CA TRP A 146 5.21 -26.71 18.45
C TRP A 146 4.96 -27.02 19.93
N SER A 147 5.14 -28.28 20.34
CA SER A 147 5.04 -28.73 21.73
C SER A 147 6.16 -28.20 22.62
N ILE A 148 7.28 -27.75 22.05
CA ILE A 148 8.45 -27.26 22.79
C ILE A 148 8.23 -25.84 23.37
N PHE A 149 7.14 -25.15 22.98
CA PHE A 149 6.70 -23.89 23.59
C PHE A 149 5.42 -24.04 24.44
N GLU A 150 5.04 -25.27 24.80
CA GLU A 150 3.84 -25.54 25.57
C GLU A 150 3.80 -24.75 26.88
N GLN A 151 2.75 -23.92 26.99
CA GLN A 151 1.79 -24.16 28.08
C GLN A 151 0.39 -23.56 27.91
N LYS A 152 0.04 -22.71 26.90
CA LYS A 152 -1.34 -22.15 26.83
C LYS A 152 -1.96 -21.80 25.46
N HIS A 153 -1.26 -21.85 24.31
CA HIS A 153 -1.82 -21.33 23.05
C HIS A 153 -1.53 -22.20 21.82
N ASP A 154 -2.50 -22.22 20.90
CA ASP A 154 -2.43 -22.80 19.56
C ASP A 154 -1.17 -22.30 18.80
N PRO A 155 -0.42 -23.19 18.11
CA PRO A 155 0.77 -22.82 17.34
C PRO A 155 0.51 -21.72 16.30
N MET A 156 -0.67 -21.71 15.68
CA MET A 156 -1.06 -20.70 14.71
C MET A 156 -1.28 -19.34 15.37
N ILE A 157 -1.86 -19.31 16.58
CA ILE A 157 -2.01 -18.10 17.38
C ILE A 157 -0.63 -17.54 17.77
N TYR A 158 0.31 -18.40 18.16
CA TYR A 158 1.67 -17.96 18.48
C TYR A 158 2.37 -17.34 17.27
N PHE A 159 2.30 -17.99 16.10
CA PHE A 159 2.84 -17.45 14.86
C PHE A 159 2.21 -16.10 14.52
N ALA A 160 0.89 -15.99 14.62
CA ALA A 160 0.15 -14.76 14.39
C ALA A 160 0.60 -13.62 15.33
N ARG A 161 0.68 -13.87 16.65
CA ARG A 161 1.19 -12.88 17.64
C ARG A 161 2.62 -12.45 17.32
N THR A 162 3.42 -13.36 16.79
CA THR A 162 4.79 -13.09 16.40
C THR A 162 4.84 -12.16 15.18
N MET A 163 4.05 -12.44 14.14
CA MET A 163 3.90 -11.57 12.95
C MET A 163 3.29 -10.20 13.26
N SER A 164 2.38 -10.12 14.23
CA SER A 164 1.82 -8.85 14.73
C SER A 164 2.91 -7.88 15.19
N SER A 165 3.96 -8.37 15.84
CA SER A 165 5.05 -7.52 16.34
C SER A 165 5.84 -6.83 15.23
N PHE A 166 6.05 -7.48 14.09
CA PHE A 166 6.72 -6.88 12.93
C PHE A 166 5.84 -5.92 12.16
N THR A 167 4.59 -6.31 11.95
CA THR A 167 3.69 -5.55 11.09
C THR A 167 3.26 -4.23 11.73
N ARG A 168 3.30 -4.09 13.06
CA ARG A 168 2.87 -2.88 13.78
C ARG A 168 3.58 -1.60 13.29
N CYS A 169 4.89 -1.65 13.05
CA CYS A 169 5.62 -0.47 12.57
C CYS A 169 5.15 -0.07 11.17
N THR A 170 5.05 -1.04 10.26
CA THR A 170 4.57 -0.84 8.89
C THR A 170 3.14 -0.32 8.85
N ILE A 171 2.25 -0.86 9.70
CA ILE A 171 0.84 -0.45 9.77
C ILE A 171 0.72 1.01 10.27
N ASN A 172 1.48 1.36 11.32
CA ASN A 172 1.48 2.73 11.85
C ASN A 172 1.98 3.74 10.81
N GLU A 173 3.05 3.39 10.09
CA GLU A 173 3.59 4.22 9.03
C GLU A 173 2.59 4.38 7.88
N LEU A 174 1.97 3.29 7.42
CA LEU A 174 0.90 3.33 6.42
C LEU A 174 -0.21 4.31 6.84
N CYS A 175 -0.68 4.21 8.08
CA CYS A 175 -1.73 5.09 8.60
C CYS A 175 -1.29 6.56 8.77
N ASN A 176 0.02 6.85 8.75
CA ASN A 176 0.55 8.21 8.75
C ASN A 176 0.68 8.79 7.33
N HIS A 177 0.93 7.95 6.33
CA HIS A 177 1.08 8.38 4.93
C HIS A 177 -0.23 8.35 4.14
N VAL A 178 -1.22 7.58 4.58
CA VAL A 178 -2.46 7.34 3.84
C VAL A 178 -3.67 7.88 4.60
N ASP A 179 -4.48 8.66 3.88
CA ASP A 179 -5.80 9.06 4.34
C ASP A 179 -6.83 7.99 3.96
N PHE A 180 -7.43 7.37 4.98
CA PHE A 180 -8.50 6.38 4.80
C PHE A 180 -9.90 6.99 4.95
N SER A 181 -10.02 8.31 5.12
CA SER A 181 -11.30 8.99 5.38
C SER A 181 -12.37 8.75 4.32
N SER A 182 -11.98 8.51 3.06
CA SER A 182 -12.91 8.27 1.96
C SER A 182 -13.53 6.88 1.95
N TYR A 183 -13.03 5.94 2.77
CA TYR A 183 -13.54 4.58 2.85
C TYR A 183 -14.54 4.43 3.98
N SER A 184 -15.46 3.48 3.81
CA SER A 184 -16.54 3.18 4.76
C SER A 184 -16.52 1.74 5.23
N THR A 185 -16.07 0.81 4.37
CA THR A 185 -16.02 -0.62 4.68
C THR A 185 -14.70 -1.23 4.23
N LEU A 186 -13.93 -1.72 5.19
CA LEU A 186 -12.71 -2.48 4.96
C LEU A 186 -12.99 -3.98 5.06
N LEU A 187 -12.61 -4.76 4.06
CA LEU A 187 -12.46 -6.21 4.15
C LEU A 187 -10.98 -6.57 4.15
N ASP A 188 -10.46 -7.06 5.28
CA ASP A 188 -9.05 -7.40 5.47
C ASP A 188 -8.89 -8.91 5.32
N ILE A 189 -8.45 -9.36 4.14
CA ILE A 189 -8.29 -10.79 3.82
C ILE A 189 -6.93 -11.26 4.33
N GLY A 190 -6.94 -12.33 5.14
CA GLY A 190 -5.76 -12.74 5.89
C GLY A 190 -5.45 -11.77 7.03
N GLY A 191 -6.50 -11.24 7.66
CA GLY A 191 -6.37 -10.20 8.69
C GLY A 191 -5.66 -10.67 9.97
N SER A 192 -5.49 -11.99 10.16
CA SER A 192 -4.87 -12.65 11.30
C SER A 192 -5.51 -12.18 12.60
N LEU A 193 -4.73 -11.61 13.52
CA LEU A 193 -5.25 -11.03 14.75
C LEU A 193 -6.00 -9.70 14.54
N GLY A 194 -6.10 -9.17 13.33
CA GLY A 194 -6.82 -7.93 13.00
C GLY A 194 -6.04 -6.63 13.27
N ASP A 195 -4.70 -6.68 13.35
CA ASP A 195 -3.90 -5.49 13.71
C ASP A 195 -4.03 -4.33 12.71
N LEU A 196 -4.10 -4.63 11.41
CA LEU A 196 -4.27 -3.60 10.37
C LEU A 196 -5.64 -2.94 10.54
N SER A 197 -6.69 -3.75 10.54
CA SER A 197 -8.08 -3.34 10.75
C SER A 197 -8.27 -2.52 12.04
N ARG A 198 -7.76 -2.99 13.19
CA ARG A 198 -7.84 -2.26 14.47
C ARG A 198 -7.13 -0.92 14.40
N THR A 199 -5.94 -0.86 13.83
CA THR A 199 -5.16 0.38 13.77
C THR A 199 -5.85 1.43 12.90
N ILE A 200 -6.43 1.00 11.77
CA ILE A 200 -7.23 1.86 10.89
C ILE A 200 -8.47 2.38 11.62
N ILE A 201 -9.27 1.51 12.24
CA ILE A 201 -10.50 1.92 12.96
C ILE A 201 -10.19 2.88 14.11
N LYS A 202 -9.09 2.65 14.83
CA LYS A 202 -8.69 3.53 15.94
C LYS A 202 -8.45 4.97 15.51
N ARG A 203 -8.03 5.17 14.25
CA ARG A 203 -7.82 6.49 13.64
C ARG A 203 -9.03 6.99 12.84
N TYR A 204 -9.81 6.08 12.28
CA TYR A 204 -10.99 6.35 11.45
C TYR A 204 -12.20 5.55 11.96
N PRO A 205 -12.84 6.00 13.07
CA PRO A 205 -13.88 5.22 13.74
C PRO A 205 -15.14 5.00 12.89
N HIS A 206 -15.35 5.75 11.81
CA HIS A 206 -16.50 5.58 10.91
C HIS A 206 -16.37 4.36 9.99
N ILE A 207 -15.19 3.75 9.89
CA ILE A 207 -14.94 2.58 9.05
C ILE A 207 -15.44 1.33 9.79
N ASN A 208 -16.22 0.50 9.10
CA ASN A 208 -16.53 -0.86 9.53
C ASN A 208 -15.53 -1.82 8.91
N ALA A 209 -14.69 -2.48 9.72
CA ALA A 209 -13.74 -3.46 9.21
C ALA A 209 -14.22 -4.90 9.45
N PHE A 210 -14.02 -5.74 8.45
CA PHE A 210 -14.27 -7.16 8.46
C PHE A 210 -12.92 -7.86 8.30
N SER A 211 -12.38 -8.41 9.38
CA SER A 211 -11.13 -9.17 9.37
C SER A 211 -11.45 -10.62 9.03
N PHE A 212 -11.06 -11.07 7.83
CA PHE A 212 -11.34 -12.40 7.33
C PHE A 212 -10.11 -13.30 7.42
N ASP A 213 -10.22 -14.42 8.14
CA ASP A 213 -9.13 -15.39 8.32
C ASP A 213 -9.69 -16.75 8.76
N LEU A 214 -8.80 -17.71 9.02
CA LEU A 214 -9.16 -19.06 9.48
C LEU A 214 -9.91 -19.03 10.83
N PRO A 215 -10.77 -20.03 11.11
CA PRO A 215 -11.61 -20.08 12.30
C PRO A 215 -10.85 -19.95 13.63
N GLU A 216 -9.68 -20.56 13.77
CA GLU A 216 -8.95 -20.57 15.03
C GLU A 216 -8.32 -19.20 15.33
N LEU A 217 -7.84 -18.49 14.29
CA LEU A 217 -7.32 -17.12 14.41
C LEU A 217 -8.42 -16.12 14.72
N THR A 218 -9.55 -16.22 14.01
CA THR A 218 -10.68 -15.31 14.20
C THR A 218 -11.36 -15.50 15.56
N CYS A 219 -11.48 -16.74 16.05
CA CYS A 219 -11.97 -17.04 17.40
C CYS A 219 -11.08 -16.39 18.47
N TYR A 220 -9.76 -16.55 18.34
CA TYR A 220 -8.81 -15.97 19.29
C TYR A 220 -8.77 -14.43 19.21
N ALA A 221 -8.76 -13.87 18.00
CA ALA A 221 -8.78 -12.42 17.82
C ALA A 221 -10.07 -11.78 18.37
N SER A 222 -11.20 -12.49 18.28
CA SER A 222 -12.47 -12.07 18.85
C SER A 222 -12.48 -12.10 20.38
N SER A 223 -11.85 -13.11 21.00
CA SER A 223 -11.83 -13.23 22.47
C SER A 223 -10.92 -12.20 23.15
N GLU A 224 -9.88 -11.72 22.46
CA GLU A 224 -9.01 -10.64 22.92
C GLU A 224 -9.59 -9.23 22.66
N ASN A 225 -10.65 -9.13 21.85
CA ASN A 225 -11.21 -7.83 21.45
C ASN A 225 -12.12 -7.26 22.54
N ASN A 226 -11.59 -6.33 23.34
CA ASN A 226 -12.34 -5.71 24.44
C ASN A 226 -13.00 -4.36 24.07
N ASP A 227 -12.61 -3.69 22.96
CA ASP A 227 -12.82 -2.22 22.86
C ASP A 227 -13.29 -1.68 21.49
N HIS A 228 -13.55 -2.51 20.48
CA HIS A 228 -13.87 -1.99 19.14
C HIS A 228 -15.17 -2.58 18.56
N SER A 229 -16.25 -1.79 18.58
CA SER A 229 -17.57 -2.18 18.03
C SER A 229 -17.59 -2.33 16.51
N ASN A 230 -16.63 -1.73 15.81
CA ASN A 230 -16.64 -1.61 14.35
C ASN A 230 -15.66 -2.57 13.66
N ILE A 231 -15.07 -3.52 14.40
CA ILE A 231 -14.32 -4.64 13.83
C ILE A 231 -15.11 -5.93 14.00
N HIS A 232 -15.27 -6.65 12.90
CA HIS A 232 -15.97 -7.93 12.85
C HIS A 232 -15.00 -8.99 12.34
N TYR A 233 -14.82 -10.08 13.10
CA TYR A 233 -13.99 -11.19 12.67
C TYR A 233 -14.86 -12.21 11.92
N VAL A 234 -14.43 -12.62 10.74
CA VAL A 234 -15.17 -13.49 9.84
C VAL A 234 -14.31 -14.70 9.53
N ALA A 235 -14.75 -15.89 9.97
CA ALA A 235 -14.05 -17.13 9.70
C ALA A 235 -14.26 -17.62 8.25
N GLY A 236 -13.22 -18.14 7.63
CA GLY A 236 -13.31 -18.90 6.38
C GLY A 236 -11.96 -19.03 5.65
N ASP A 237 -11.98 -19.72 4.52
CA ASP A 237 -10.84 -19.84 3.61
C ASP A 237 -11.14 -19.09 2.30
N PHE A 238 -10.24 -18.18 1.89
CA PHE A 238 -10.40 -17.36 0.68
C PHE A 238 -10.20 -18.17 -0.61
N PHE A 239 -9.65 -19.39 -0.54
CA PHE A 239 -9.51 -20.29 -1.67
C PHE A 239 -10.66 -21.27 -1.87
N GLU A 240 -11.62 -21.37 -0.94
CA GLU A 240 -12.81 -22.22 -1.10
C GLU A 240 -13.53 -21.96 -2.43
N GLU A 241 -14.13 -23.02 -2.98
CA GLU A 241 -14.95 -22.93 -4.20
C GLU A 241 -16.18 -22.07 -3.98
N GLU A 242 -16.83 -22.21 -2.82
CA GLU A 242 -17.94 -21.36 -2.36
C GLU A 242 -17.41 -20.01 -1.82
N TRP A 243 -16.84 -19.20 -2.72
CA TRP A 243 -16.37 -17.84 -2.42
C TRP A 243 -17.20 -16.77 -3.13
N PRO A 244 -17.56 -15.65 -2.44
CA PRO A 244 -17.29 -15.35 -1.03
C PRO A 244 -18.24 -16.09 -0.08
N ASN A 245 -17.82 -16.32 1.18
CA ASN A 245 -18.70 -16.95 2.17
C ASN A 245 -19.99 -16.12 2.40
N LYS A 246 -21.06 -16.76 2.90
CA LYS A 246 -22.37 -16.11 3.14
C LYS A 246 -22.27 -14.83 3.99
N ILE A 247 -21.28 -14.74 4.88
CA ILE A 247 -21.10 -13.57 5.74
C ILE A 247 -20.62 -12.37 4.93
N ILE A 248 -19.63 -12.57 4.06
CA ILE A 248 -19.13 -11.54 3.14
C ILE A 248 -20.19 -11.18 2.10
N GLU A 249 -21.01 -12.15 1.65
CA GLU A 249 -22.15 -11.87 0.76
C GLU A 249 -23.20 -10.95 1.40
N ASN A 250 -23.40 -11.03 2.71
CA ASN A 250 -24.35 -10.16 3.42
C ASN A 250 -23.83 -8.73 3.62
N ILE A 251 -22.54 -8.47 3.37
CA ILE A 251 -22.00 -7.12 3.41
C ILE A 251 -22.54 -6.34 2.20
N LYS A 252 -23.23 -5.23 2.50
CA LYS A 252 -23.92 -4.40 1.48
C LYS A 252 -22.97 -3.63 0.58
N ASN A 253 -21.86 -3.12 1.13
CA ASN A 253 -20.89 -2.32 0.42
C ASN A 253 -19.49 -2.62 0.94
N ILE A 254 -18.55 -2.87 0.02
CA ILE A 254 -17.12 -3.04 0.31
C ILE A 254 -16.40 -2.06 -0.61
N ASP A 255 -15.70 -1.07 -0.05
CA ASP A 255 -14.94 -0.09 -0.83
C ASP A 255 -13.43 -0.26 -0.71
N LEU A 256 -12.93 -0.89 0.36
CA LEU A 256 -11.52 -1.26 0.50
C LEU A 256 -11.38 -2.75 0.81
N VAL A 257 -10.54 -3.45 0.05
CA VAL A 257 -10.05 -4.79 0.38
C VAL A 257 -8.55 -4.71 0.64
N SER A 258 -8.03 -5.27 1.72
CA SER A 258 -6.58 -5.37 1.98
C SER A 258 -6.05 -6.79 1.90
N LEU A 259 -4.81 -6.89 1.41
CA LEU A 259 -3.94 -8.06 1.45
C LEU A 259 -2.59 -7.61 2.00
N LYS A 260 -2.25 -8.02 3.23
CA LYS A 260 -0.99 -7.65 3.88
C LYS A 260 -0.21 -8.92 4.20
N PHE A 261 0.93 -9.13 3.54
CA PHE A 261 1.73 -10.36 3.69
C PHE A 261 0.91 -11.61 3.42
N ILE A 262 0.24 -11.63 2.27
CA ILE A 262 -0.60 -12.75 1.85
C ILE A 262 -0.15 -13.25 0.49
N LEU A 263 0.08 -12.36 -0.47
CA LEU A 263 0.35 -12.81 -1.84
C LEU A 263 1.68 -13.57 -1.93
N HIS A 264 2.67 -13.24 -1.09
CA HIS A 264 3.96 -13.93 -1.12
C HIS A 264 3.93 -15.39 -0.64
N ASP A 265 2.88 -15.81 0.08
CA ASP A 265 2.75 -17.18 0.59
C ASP A 265 2.38 -18.18 -0.50
N TRP A 266 1.86 -17.70 -1.62
CA TRP A 266 1.22 -18.54 -2.63
C TRP A 266 1.99 -18.56 -3.94
N SER A 267 1.80 -19.61 -4.74
CA SER A 267 2.31 -19.68 -6.11
C SER A 267 1.71 -18.60 -7.00
N TYR A 268 2.35 -18.31 -8.14
CA TYR A 268 1.86 -17.33 -9.11
C TYR A 268 0.39 -17.56 -9.48
N ASP A 269 0.03 -18.77 -9.93
CA ASP A 269 -1.34 -19.13 -10.32
C ASP A 269 -2.35 -18.88 -9.18
N ARG A 270 -1.99 -19.20 -7.94
CA ARG A 270 -2.85 -18.98 -6.77
C ARG A 270 -3.03 -17.48 -6.48
N ARG A 271 -1.99 -16.65 -6.67
CA ARG A 271 -2.09 -15.19 -6.56
C ARG A 271 -3.04 -14.62 -7.60
N GLU A 272 -2.96 -15.08 -8.85
CA GLU A 272 -3.85 -14.62 -9.92
C GLU A 272 -5.31 -14.93 -9.58
N VAL A 273 -5.59 -16.18 -9.19
CA VAL A 273 -6.94 -16.62 -8.78
C VAL A 273 -7.48 -15.77 -7.62
N LEU A 274 -6.66 -15.47 -6.61
CA LEU A 274 -7.07 -14.66 -5.48
C LEU A 274 -7.39 -13.21 -5.89
N ILE A 275 -6.52 -12.59 -6.70
CA ILE A 275 -6.74 -11.21 -7.17
C ILE A 275 -7.98 -11.14 -8.07
N GLU A 276 -8.20 -12.12 -8.95
CA GLU A 276 -9.41 -12.20 -9.77
C GLU A 276 -10.68 -12.31 -8.91
N LYS A 277 -10.66 -13.19 -7.89
CA LYS A 277 -11.77 -13.34 -6.92
C LYS A 277 -12.07 -12.00 -6.25
N ILE A 278 -11.05 -11.28 -5.81
CA ILE A 278 -11.19 -9.96 -5.16
C ILE A 278 -11.71 -8.90 -6.13
N TYR A 279 -11.21 -8.87 -7.36
CA TYR A 279 -11.69 -7.95 -8.39
C TYR A 279 -13.19 -8.16 -8.67
N LYS A 280 -13.63 -9.41 -8.82
CA LYS A 280 -15.05 -9.77 -9.00
C LYS A 280 -15.88 -9.35 -7.78
N LEU A 281 -15.38 -9.59 -6.57
CA LEU A 281 -16.04 -9.17 -5.33
C LEU A 281 -16.22 -7.65 -5.26
N LEU A 282 -15.14 -6.87 -5.42
CA LEU A 282 -15.20 -5.41 -5.42
C LEU A 282 -16.20 -4.90 -6.46
N LYS A 283 -16.13 -5.40 -7.70
CA LYS A 283 -17.01 -4.98 -8.80
C LYS A 283 -18.50 -5.22 -8.51
N THR A 284 -18.84 -6.26 -7.76
CA THR A 284 -20.24 -6.55 -7.37
C THR A 284 -20.70 -5.78 -6.14
N LYS A 285 -19.79 -5.44 -5.23
CA LYS A 285 -20.12 -4.85 -3.91
C LYS A 285 -20.03 -3.34 -3.83
N ILE A 286 -19.39 -2.66 -4.78
CA ILE A 286 -19.30 -1.20 -4.74
C ILE A 286 -20.61 -0.55 -5.16
N GLN A 287 -21.14 0.32 -4.31
CA GLN A 287 -22.16 1.26 -4.74
C GLN A 287 -21.57 2.33 -5.69
N ILE A 288 -21.99 2.26 -6.95
CA ILE A 288 -21.61 3.15 -8.07
C ILE A 288 -21.76 4.65 -7.72
N SER A 289 -22.55 4.98 -6.72
CA SER A 289 -22.84 6.35 -6.27
C SER A 289 -21.76 7.01 -5.40
N SER A 290 -20.87 6.25 -4.73
CA SER A 290 -20.06 6.82 -3.63
C SER A 290 -18.67 6.20 -3.40
N GLY A 291 -18.37 4.99 -3.89
CA GLY A 291 -17.20 4.23 -3.45
C GLY A 291 -16.01 4.25 -4.43
N ASN A 292 -14.80 4.35 -3.89
CA ASN A 292 -13.55 4.04 -4.59
C ASN A 292 -13.22 2.56 -4.37
N GLY A 293 -13.72 1.66 -5.22
CA GLY A 293 -13.32 0.25 -5.19
C GLY A 293 -11.82 0.08 -5.23
N THR A 294 -11.21 -0.29 -4.12
CA THR A 294 -9.75 -0.32 -4.01
C THR A 294 -9.28 -1.63 -3.39
N LEU A 295 -8.31 -2.26 -4.03
CA LEU A 295 -7.49 -3.31 -3.44
C LEU A 295 -6.18 -2.69 -2.96
N LEU A 296 -5.88 -2.88 -1.68
CA LEU A 296 -4.64 -2.49 -1.03
C LEU A 296 -3.75 -3.72 -0.83
N VAL A 297 -2.61 -3.77 -1.52
CA VAL A 297 -1.61 -4.83 -1.35
C VAL A 297 -0.41 -4.26 -0.59
N ILE A 298 -0.02 -4.89 0.51
CA ILE A 298 1.12 -4.46 1.34
C ILE A 298 2.13 -5.61 1.44
N GLU A 299 3.25 -5.47 0.76
CA GLU A 299 4.22 -6.56 0.57
C GLU A 299 5.67 -6.08 0.59
N LYS A 300 6.60 -7.01 0.81
CA LYS A 300 8.04 -6.78 0.56
C LYS A 300 8.34 -7.06 -0.91
N MET A 301 8.22 -6.05 -1.75
CA MET A 301 8.41 -6.22 -3.19
C MET A 301 9.89 -6.23 -3.53
N ILE A 302 10.31 -7.14 -4.41
CA ILE A 302 11.70 -7.18 -4.87
C ILE A 302 11.99 -5.92 -5.68
N ASP A 303 13.12 -5.28 -5.37
CA ASP A 303 13.57 -4.11 -6.10
C ASP A 303 14.04 -4.53 -7.50
N LYS A 304 13.84 -3.65 -8.49
CA LYS A 304 14.12 -3.95 -9.90
C LYS A 304 15.54 -4.47 -10.14
N ASP A 305 16.51 -3.95 -9.39
CA ASP A 305 17.91 -4.28 -9.54
C ASP A 305 18.36 -5.45 -8.65
N ARG A 306 17.45 -6.02 -7.83
CA ARG A 306 17.68 -7.14 -6.91
C ARG A 306 18.90 -6.93 -6.00
N GLN A 307 19.05 -5.73 -5.46
CA GLN A 307 20.18 -5.38 -4.59
C GLN A 307 19.78 -5.40 -3.11
N ASN A 308 18.49 -5.40 -2.79
CA ASN A 308 18.06 -5.37 -1.40
C ASN A 308 18.14 -6.77 -0.77
N ILE A 309 19.19 -6.99 0.03
CA ILE A 309 19.38 -8.27 0.74
C ILE A 309 18.17 -8.69 1.60
N THR A 310 17.37 -7.73 2.08
CA THR A 310 16.20 -8.02 2.93
C THR A 310 15.06 -8.64 2.14
N THR A 311 14.80 -8.17 0.92
CA THR A 311 13.78 -8.76 0.03
C THR A 311 14.22 -10.12 -0.45
N LEU A 312 15.49 -10.25 -0.87
CA LEU A 312 16.06 -11.52 -1.32
C LEU A 312 16.08 -12.57 -0.20
N SER A 313 16.47 -12.19 1.02
CA SER A 313 16.44 -13.11 2.17
C SER A 313 15.01 -13.54 2.51
N THR A 314 14.03 -12.64 2.36
CA THR A 314 12.61 -13.00 2.54
C THR A 314 12.16 -13.97 1.46
N SER A 315 12.49 -13.71 0.19
CA SER A 315 12.16 -14.57 -0.95
C SER A 315 12.69 -16.00 -0.76
N VAL A 316 13.97 -16.14 -0.40
CA VAL A 316 14.58 -17.45 -0.09
C VAL A 316 13.92 -18.11 1.12
N SER A 317 13.55 -17.35 2.15
CA SER A 317 12.84 -17.93 3.30
C SER A 317 11.47 -18.49 2.88
N MET A 318 10.72 -17.76 2.05
CA MET A 318 9.44 -18.23 1.51
C MET A 318 9.59 -19.44 0.59
N ALA A 319 10.66 -19.51 -0.20
CA ALA A 319 10.94 -20.69 -1.04
C ALA A 319 10.97 -21.99 -0.23
N VAL A 320 11.52 -21.91 0.98
CA VAL A 320 11.62 -23.06 1.89
C VAL A 320 10.36 -23.27 2.70
N GLU A 321 9.77 -22.20 3.25
CA GLU A 321 8.59 -22.30 4.12
C GLU A 321 7.32 -22.72 3.35
N CYS A 322 7.12 -22.17 2.15
CA CYS A 322 6.00 -22.50 1.28
C CYS A 322 6.23 -23.80 0.49
N GLY A 323 7.49 -24.23 0.36
CA GLY A 323 7.82 -25.54 -0.20
C GLY A 323 7.89 -25.63 -1.71
N ASP A 324 7.85 -24.51 -2.42
CA ASP A 324 7.92 -24.46 -3.88
C ASP A 324 9.37 -24.41 -4.41
N GLY A 325 10.35 -24.15 -3.53
CA GLY A 325 11.78 -24.01 -3.88
C GLY A 325 12.12 -22.79 -4.74
N ILE A 326 11.13 -21.98 -5.12
CA ILE A 326 11.27 -20.80 -5.98
C ILE A 326 11.22 -19.54 -5.13
N GLY A 327 10.30 -19.53 -4.16
CA GLY A 327 10.03 -18.38 -3.31
C GLY A 327 9.23 -17.31 -4.01
N TYR A 328 9.09 -16.20 -3.30
CA TYR A 328 8.40 -15.03 -3.81
C TYR A 328 9.37 -14.20 -4.64
N ASP A 329 9.33 -14.35 -5.96
CA ASP A 329 10.21 -13.62 -6.89
C ASP A 329 9.51 -12.49 -7.65
N THR A 330 8.78 -11.62 -6.96
CA THR A 330 7.92 -10.64 -7.63
C THR A 330 8.31 -9.20 -7.29
N THR A 331 8.59 -8.45 -8.35
CA THR A 331 8.86 -7.03 -8.35
C THR A 331 7.57 -6.22 -8.27
N GLN A 332 7.68 -4.93 -7.92
CA GLN A 332 6.52 -4.03 -7.95
C GLN A 332 5.82 -4.02 -9.32
N ASN A 333 6.59 -4.01 -10.41
CA ASN A 333 6.05 -3.95 -11.77
C ASN A 333 5.27 -5.23 -12.14
N GLU A 334 5.71 -6.39 -11.68
CA GLU A 334 4.98 -7.65 -11.91
C GLU A 334 3.68 -7.69 -11.11
N TYR A 335 3.65 -7.17 -9.87
CA TYR A 335 2.38 -6.98 -9.17
C TYR A 335 1.46 -6.00 -9.88
N GLU A 336 1.99 -4.87 -10.36
CA GLU A 336 1.20 -3.91 -11.13
C GLU A 336 0.60 -4.57 -12.39
N GLN A 337 1.40 -5.35 -13.13
CA GLN A 337 0.94 -6.10 -14.29
C GLN A 337 -0.17 -7.11 -13.94
N LEU A 338 0.01 -7.86 -12.85
CA LEU A 338 -0.98 -8.82 -12.36
C LEU A 338 -2.31 -8.13 -11.98
N LEU A 339 -2.23 -6.98 -11.33
CA LEU A 339 -3.39 -6.16 -11.00
C LEU A 339 -4.06 -5.59 -12.27
N PHE A 340 -3.29 -5.14 -13.26
CA PHE A 340 -3.83 -4.69 -14.55
C PHE A 340 -4.54 -5.83 -15.30
N GLN A 341 -3.97 -7.03 -15.32
CA GLN A 341 -4.55 -8.22 -15.96
C GLN A 341 -5.88 -8.62 -15.33
N ALA A 342 -6.00 -8.53 -13.99
CA ALA A 342 -7.26 -8.76 -13.29
C ALA A 342 -8.33 -7.71 -13.61
N GLY A 343 -7.93 -6.52 -14.09
CA GLY A 343 -8.84 -5.48 -14.59
C GLY A 343 -8.83 -4.16 -13.79
N PHE A 344 -7.94 -4.00 -12.82
CA PHE A 344 -7.70 -2.71 -12.17
C PHE A 344 -7.09 -1.72 -13.18
N GLN A 345 -7.36 -0.41 -13.05
CA GLN A 345 -6.92 0.59 -14.06
C GLN A 345 -6.01 1.68 -13.53
N ARG A 346 -6.10 2.00 -12.24
CA ARG A 346 -5.25 3.00 -11.62
C ARG A 346 -4.54 2.37 -10.45
N ILE A 347 -3.23 2.29 -10.51
CA ILE A 347 -2.41 1.76 -9.43
C ILE A 347 -1.56 2.91 -8.88
N GLN A 348 -1.56 3.08 -7.57
CA GLN A 348 -0.71 4.03 -6.86
C GLN A 348 0.17 3.26 -5.88
N SER A 349 1.46 3.55 -5.86
CA SER A 349 2.41 2.95 -4.93
C SER A 349 2.83 3.95 -3.87
N ILE A 350 3.03 3.45 -2.65
CA ILE A 350 3.61 4.20 -1.54
C ILE A 350 4.74 3.34 -0.97
N LEU A 351 5.94 3.91 -0.94
CA LEU A 351 7.07 3.30 -0.27
C LEU A 351 6.94 3.52 1.24
N LEU A 352 7.03 2.42 2.00
CA LEU A 352 7.07 2.42 3.45
C LEU A 352 8.51 2.10 3.90
N THR A 353 8.77 2.12 5.20
CA THR A 353 10.10 1.92 5.78
C THR A 353 10.66 0.55 5.41
N GLY A 354 11.91 0.56 4.95
CA GLY A 354 12.58 -0.65 4.46
C GLY A 354 12.11 -1.03 3.06
N PRO A 355 12.05 -2.33 2.73
CA PRO A 355 11.61 -2.80 1.41
C PRO A 355 10.07 -2.91 1.26
N MET A 356 9.32 -2.28 2.16
CA MET A 356 7.87 -2.41 2.21
C MET A 356 7.22 -1.48 1.19
N VAL A 357 6.28 -1.99 0.40
CA VAL A 357 5.52 -1.21 -0.58
C VAL A 357 4.03 -1.47 -0.39
N ALA A 358 3.24 -0.40 -0.38
CA ALA A 358 1.79 -0.45 -0.42
C ALA A 358 1.30 -0.05 -1.82
N LEU A 359 0.60 -0.95 -2.51
CA LEU A 359 -0.06 -0.72 -3.79
C LEU A 359 -1.56 -0.55 -3.60
N PHE A 360 -2.09 0.57 -4.08
CA PHE A 360 -3.52 0.86 -4.16
C PHE A 360 -3.99 0.66 -5.60
N ALA A 361 -4.64 -0.46 -5.87
CA ALA A 361 -5.22 -0.79 -7.15
C ALA A 361 -6.70 -0.42 -7.15
N HIS A 362 -7.08 0.56 -7.95
CA HIS A 362 -8.45 1.03 -8.05
C HIS A 362 -9.16 0.35 -9.23
N LEU A 363 -10.41 -0.04 -8.98
CA LEU A 363 -11.31 -0.43 -10.05
C LEU A 363 -11.37 0.67 -11.12
N PRO A 364 -11.68 0.31 -12.37
CA PRO A 364 -11.98 1.29 -13.39
C PRO A 364 -12.95 2.30 -12.78
N LEU A 365 -12.56 3.57 -12.84
CA LEU A 365 -13.53 4.64 -12.65
C LEU A 365 -14.60 4.36 -13.71
N LEU A 366 -15.71 3.79 -13.28
CA LEU A 366 -17.01 4.17 -13.80
C LEU A 366 -17.19 5.64 -13.36
N THR A 367 -16.32 6.53 -13.82
CA THR A 367 -16.77 7.79 -14.35
C THR A 367 -17.49 7.39 -15.62
N PRO A 368 -18.82 7.26 -15.61
CA PRO A 368 -19.49 7.73 -16.80
C PRO A 368 -18.95 9.17 -17.02
N LEU A 369 -18.86 9.66 -18.26
CA LEU A 369 -18.40 11.02 -18.60
C LEU A 369 -19.19 12.17 -17.89
N THR A 370 -19.99 11.82 -16.90
CA THR A 370 -20.85 12.59 -16.01
C THR A 370 -20.11 13.58 -15.15
N GLY A 371 -18.89 13.28 -14.70
CA GLY A 371 -18.07 14.22 -13.91
C GLY A 371 -17.72 15.50 -14.66
N ILE A 372 -17.68 15.45 -16.00
CA ILE A 372 -17.38 16.62 -16.86
C ILE A 372 -18.58 17.58 -16.94
N ILE A 373 -19.80 17.07 -16.67
CA ILE A 373 -21.03 17.85 -16.78
C ILE A 373 -21.49 18.25 -15.39
N ASN A 374 -21.03 19.43 -14.96
CA ASN A 374 -21.55 20.08 -13.76
C ASN A 374 -23.07 20.34 -13.91
N ILE A 375 -23.89 19.63 -13.11
CA ILE A 375 -25.34 19.82 -13.01
C ILE A 375 -25.68 20.94 -12.02
N ASP A 376 -24.84 21.14 -11.00
CA ASP A 376 -24.96 22.13 -9.94
C ASP A 376 -24.53 23.52 -10.43
N GLN A 377 -25.15 23.99 -11.51
CA GLN A 377 -24.98 25.38 -11.92
C GLN A 377 -25.74 26.27 -10.94
N PRO A 378 -25.11 27.34 -10.45
CA PRO A 378 -25.79 28.33 -9.63
C PRO A 378 -26.97 28.90 -10.39
N SER A 379 -28.15 28.81 -9.80
CA SER A 379 -29.34 29.47 -10.32
C SER A 379 -29.25 30.98 -10.08
N ARG A 380 -29.89 31.77 -10.95
CA ARG A 380 -30.02 33.23 -10.79
C ARG A 380 -31.03 33.55 -9.67
N THR A 381 -30.89 32.98 -8.47
CA THR A 381 -31.90 33.04 -7.41
C THR A 381 -31.29 33.03 -6.00
N LYS A 382 -30.43 34.00 -5.66
CA LYS A 382 -30.28 34.39 -4.24
C LYS A 382 -31.04 35.67 -3.86
N LEU A 383 -31.58 36.42 -4.84
CA LEU A 383 -32.28 37.70 -4.57
C LEU A 383 -33.62 37.89 -5.29
N VAL A 384 -33.92 37.17 -6.38
CA VAL A 384 -35.16 37.40 -7.17
C VAL A 384 -35.80 36.08 -7.62
N GLY A 385 -36.42 35.38 -6.67
CA GLY A 385 -37.67 34.62 -6.84
C GLY A 385 -37.75 33.38 -7.74
N TYR A 386 -37.33 33.37 -9.00
CA TYR A 386 -37.69 32.26 -9.91
C TYR A 386 -36.63 31.91 -10.98
N PRO A 387 -36.31 30.62 -11.17
CA PRO A 387 -35.60 30.13 -12.35
C PRO A 387 -36.36 30.47 -13.64
N GLY A 388 -35.72 31.16 -14.58
CA GLY A 388 -36.34 31.35 -15.91
C GLY A 388 -36.51 30.02 -16.66
N ARG A 389 -37.50 29.91 -17.55
CA ARG A 389 -37.79 28.69 -18.35
C ARG A 389 -36.57 28.13 -19.09
N MET A 390 -35.70 29.01 -19.60
CA MET A 390 -34.44 28.59 -20.24
C MET A 390 -33.44 27.96 -19.26
N MET A 391 -33.42 28.37 -18.00
CA MET A 391 -32.53 27.78 -17.00
C MET A 391 -32.99 26.37 -16.63
N LEU A 392 -34.29 26.20 -16.41
CA LEU A 392 -34.90 24.89 -16.15
C LEU A 392 -34.67 23.91 -17.30
N ARG A 393 -34.76 24.39 -18.55
CA ARG A 393 -34.48 23.58 -19.74
C ARG A 393 -32.99 23.20 -19.86
N ASP A 394 -32.05 24.06 -19.45
CA ASP A 394 -30.62 23.71 -19.39
C ASP A 394 -30.35 22.61 -18.36
N ILE A 395 -30.92 22.75 -17.16
CA ILE A 395 -30.77 21.78 -16.06
C ILE A 395 -31.33 20.42 -16.49
N LYS A 396 -32.52 20.40 -17.09
CA LYS A 396 -33.12 19.17 -17.65
C LYS A 396 -32.18 18.52 -18.67
N ARG A 397 -31.64 19.28 -19.62
CA ARG A 397 -30.69 18.77 -20.62
C ARG A 397 -29.43 18.21 -19.98
N ARG A 398 -28.80 18.92 -19.04
CA ARG A 398 -27.59 18.43 -18.35
C ARG A 398 -27.85 17.14 -17.58
N THR A 399 -29.01 17.03 -16.95
CA THR A 399 -29.45 15.81 -16.25
C THR A 399 -29.61 14.64 -17.22
N LEU A 400 -30.27 14.87 -18.36
CA LEU A 400 -30.43 13.88 -19.43
C LEU A 400 -29.09 13.47 -20.04
N ILE A 401 -28.21 14.43 -20.35
CA ILE A 401 -26.88 14.15 -20.89
C ILE A 401 -26.08 13.37 -19.85
N ARG A 402 -26.11 13.72 -18.55
CA ARG A 402 -25.43 12.94 -17.52
C ARG A 402 -25.92 11.50 -17.48
N LYS A 403 -27.23 11.29 -17.59
CA LYS A 403 -27.82 9.95 -17.55
C LYS A 403 -27.50 9.11 -18.79
N TYR A 404 -27.65 9.69 -19.99
CA TYR A 404 -27.68 8.92 -21.24
C TYR A 404 -26.46 9.10 -22.16
N TRP A 405 -25.64 10.13 -21.96
CA TRP A 405 -24.47 10.38 -22.81
C TRP A 405 -23.43 9.26 -22.83
N PRO A 406 -23.06 8.61 -21.70
CA PRO A 406 -22.06 7.55 -21.72
C PRO A 406 -22.45 6.40 -22.65
N GLU A 407 -23.72 6.01 -22.60
CA GLU A 407 -24.28 4.94 -23.43
C GLU A 407 -24.40 5.38 -24.89
N ARG A 408 -24.98 6.57 -25.14
CA ARG A 408 -25.07 7.15 -26.48
C ARG A 408 -23.69 7.32 -27.14
N PHE A 409 -22.68 7.73 -26.38
CA PHE A 409 -21.30 7.89 -26.86
C PHE A 409 -20.70 6.55 -27.30
N ARG A 410 -21.01 5.44 -26.62
CA ARG A 410 -20.59 4.10 -27.06
C ARG A 410 -21.18 3.76 -28.43
N TYR A 411 -22.50 3.94 -28.60
CA TYR A 411 -23.14 3.73 -29.91
C TYR A 411 -22.53 4.62 -31.01
N GLN A 412 -22.28 5.90 -30.72
CA GLN A 412 -21.63 6.80 -31.69
C GLN A 412 -20.19 6.37 -32.02
N THR A 413 -19.45 5.86 -31.03
CA THR A 413 -18.07 5.37 -31.23
C THR A 413 -18.06 4.10 -32.08
N LEU A 414 -18.94 3.14 -31.77
CA LEU A 414 -19.12 1.91 -32.55
C LEU A 414 -19.52 2.22 -33.99
N ARG A 415 -20.48 3.14 -34.19
CA ARG A 415 -20.94 3.59 -35.51
C ARG A 415 -19.85 4.28 -36.33
N LYS A 416 -18.95 5.04 -35.69
CA LYS A 416 -17.84 5.77 -36.35
C LYS A 416 -16.57 4.92 -36.51
N ASN A 417 -16.51 3.74 -35.92
CA ASN A 417 -15.34 2.89 -35.97
C ASN A 417 -15.14 2.33 -37.39
N MET A 418 -13.91 2.38 -37.90
CA MET A 418 -13.59 1.89 -39.25
C MET A 418 -13.41 0.36 -39.34
N ILE A 419 -13.31 -0.33 -38.20
CA ILE A 419 -13.05 -1.78 -38.13
C ILE A 419 -14.32 -2.60 -38.38
N PHE A 420 -15.50 -2.10 -37.97
CA PHE A 420 -16.73 -2.89 -38.01
C PHE A 420 -17.37 -2.95 -39.41
N PRO A 421 -18.12 -4.02 -39.74
CA PRO A 421 -18.96 -4.08 -40.94
C PRO A 421 -20.08 -3.03 -40.93
N ASP A 422 -20.53 -2.59 -42.11
CA ASP A 422 -21.56 -1.56 -42.22
C ASP A 422 -22.94 -2.00 -41.70
N SER A 423 -23.25 -3.31 -41.77
CA SER A 423 -24.46 -3.89 -41.17
C SER A 423 -24.52 -3.63 -39.66
N PHE A 424 -23.41 -3.81 -38.95
CA PHE A 424 -23.32 -3.56 -37.50
C PHE A 424 -23.38 -2.07 -37.18
N LYS A 425 -22.79 -1.20 -38.01
CA LYS A 425 -22.90 0.26 -37.85
C LYS A 425 -24.33 0.75 -38.03
N ASN A 426 -25.09 0.17 -38.96
CA ASN A 426 -26.49 0.49 -39.18
C ASN A 426 -27.36 0.06 -38.00
N TYR A 427 -27.14 -1.13 -37.44
CA TYR A 427 -27.78 -1.56 -36.20
C TYR A 427 -27.51 -0.57 -35.04
N CYS A 428 -26.24 -0.23 -34.81
CA CYS A 428 -25.87 0.74 -33.78
C CYS A 428 -26.52 2.12 -34.01
N ARG A 429 -26.72 2.51 -35.28
CA ARG A 429 -27.39 3.77 -35.64
C ARG A 429 -28.87 3.72 -35.30
N GLU A 430 -29.57 2.65 -35.67
CA GLU A 430 -30.99 2.47 -35.39
C GLU A 430 -31.27 2.46 -33.88
N GLU A 431 -30.48 1.71 -33.12
CA GLU A 431 -30.55 1.69 -31.65
C GLU A 431 -30.27 3.07 -31.02
N GLU A 432 -29.31 3.84 -31.56
CA GLU A 432 -29.07 5.21 -31.09
C GLU A 432 -30.31 6.10 -31.26
N PHE A 433 -30.99 5.99 -32.42
CA PHE A 433 -32.15 6.83 -32.76
C PHE A 433 -33.43 6.40 -32.05
N SER A 434 -33.64 5.10 -31.83
CA SER A 434 -34.81 4.57 -31.10
C SER A 434 -34.74 4.91 -29.61
N THR A 435 -33.54 4.81 -29.02
CA THR A 435 -33.35 4.88 -27.58
C THR A 435 -33.16 6.31 -27.06
N PHE A 436 -32.49 7.19 -27.82
CA PHE A 436 -32.05 8.49 -27.30
C PHE A 436 -32.60 9.71 -28.05
N THR A 437 -33.31 10.58 -27.33
CA THR A 437 -33.75 11.88 -27.87
C THR A 437 -32.59 12.83 -28.13
N ASN A 438 -32.77 13.81 -29.04
CA ASN A 438 -31.73 14.80 -29.36
C ASN A 438 -31.26 15.65 -28.15
N GLU A 439 -32.06 15.75 -27.09
CA GLU A 439 -31.71 16.50 -25.88
C GLU A 439 -30.57 15.86 -25.05
N THR A 440 -30.18 14.61 -25.35
CA THR A 440 -29.07 13.91 -24.69
C THR A 440 -27.70 14.23 -25.30
N GLN A 441 -27.65 15.07 -26.33
CA GLN A 441 -26.42 15.48 -27.02
C GLN A 441 -25.72 16.66 -26.28
N PRO A 442 -24.40 16.61 -26.01
CA PRO A 442 -23.69 17.61 -25.23
C PRO A 442 -23.66 19.02 -25.83
N TRP A 443 -23.76 19.14 -27.14
CA TRP A 443 -23.74 20.44 -27.84
C TRP A 443 -25.07 21.19 -27.75
N TRP A 444 -26.15 20.55 -27.29
CA TRP A 444 -27.44 21.22 -27.02
C TRP A 444 -27.48 21.92 -25.66
N ARG A 445 -26.40 21.85 -24.88
CA ARG A 445 -26.24 22.61 -23.63
C ARG A 445 -26.09 24.10 -23.96
N TRP A 446 -26.67 24.96 -23.14
CA TRP A 446 -26.37 26.38 -23.25
C TRP A 446 -25.03 26.69 -22.59
N ASN A 447 -24.19 27.43 -23.32
CA ASN A 447 -22.96 27.95 -22.77
C ASN A 447 -23.28 29.06 -21.74
N ARG A 448 -23.08 28.76 -20.46
CA ARG A 448 -23.40 29.64 -19.32
C ARG A 448 -22.24 29.69 -18.34
N CYS A 449 -22.07 30.86 -17.71
CA CYS A 449 -21.09 31.07 -16.65
C CYS A 449 -21.31 30.09 -15.48
N ALA A 450 -20.27 29.38 -15.07
CA ALA A 450 -20.30 28.41 -13.98
C ALA A 450 -20.60 29.01 -12.60
N LEU A 451 -20.38 30.32 -12.40
CA LEU A 451 -20.62 31.00 -11.10
C LEU A 451 -21.89 31.84 -11.07
N THR A 452 -22.29 32.42 -12.20
CA THR A 452 -23.42 33.39 -12.23
C THR A 452 -24.56 32.96 -13.15
N SER A 453 -24.39 31.86 -13.90
CA SER A 453 -25.34 31.36 -14.90
C SER A 453 -25.74 32.38 -15.99
N ARG A 454 -24.93 33.45 -16.14
CA ARG A 454 -25.09 34.43 -17.21
C ARG A 454 -24.82 33.75 -18.56
N GLN A 455 -25.74 33.98 -19.49
CA GLN A 455 -25.74 33.38 -20.83
C GLN A 455 -24.76 34.01 -21.82
N TRP A 456 -24.36 35.27 -21.62
CA TRP A 456 -23.63 36.04 -22.65
C TRP A 456 -22.20 36.36 -22.20
N GLY A 457 -21.28 36.30 -23.16
CA GLY A 457 -19.86 36.60 -22.96
C GLY A 457 -19.17 35.59 -22.05
N VAL A 458 -19.46 34.29 -22.21
CA VAL A 458 -18.78 33.21 -21.47
C VAL A 458 -17.51 32.85 -22.22
N ILE A 459 -16.39 32.78 -21.51
CA ILE A 459 -15.12 32.31 -22.06
C ILE A 459 -15.07 30.80 -21.84
N GLU A 460 -15.19 30.04 -22.94
CA GLU A 460 -15.42 28.59 -22.91
C GLU A 460 -14.35 27.83 -22.16
N GLN A 461 -13.07 28.17 -22.39
CA GLN A 461 -11.92 27.54 -21.74
C GLN A 461 -12.03 27.52 -20.21
N TYR A 462 -12.56 28.58 -19.61
CA TYR A 462 -12.69 28.71 -18.15
C TYR A 462 -14.12 28.50 -17.66
N ARG A 463 -15.09 28.40 -18.58
CA ARG A 463 -16.53 28.40 -18.29
C ARG A 463 -17.01 29.56 -17.40
N LEU A 464 -16.30 30.68 -17.43
CA LEU A 464 -16.63 31.87 -16.66
C LEU A 464 -17.18 32.97 -17.57
N GLY A 465 -18.17 33.70 -17.09
CA GLY A 465 -18.61 34.93 -17.73
C GLY A 465 -17.50 35.97 -17.69
N ARG A 466 -17.35 36.76 -18.75
CA ARG A 466 -16.27 37.76 -18.95
C ARG A 466 -16.03 38.67 -17.74
N ILE A 467 -17.07 38.97 -16.96
CA ILE A 467 -16.98 39.81 -15.75
C ILE A 467 -16.25 39.06 -14.63
N MET A 468 -16.64 37.81 -14.36
CA MET A 468 -15.99 36.99 -13.34
C MET A 468 -14.58 36.58 -13.76
N TRP A 469 -14.41 36.25 -15.04
CA TRP A 469 -13.09 35.96 -15.60
C TRP A 469 -12.14 37.14 -15.43
N ARG A 470 -12.55 38.36 -15.80
CA ARG A 470 -11.75 39.58 -15.59
C ARG A 470 -11.44 39.78 -14.11
N ARG A 471 -12.44 39.65 -13.23
CA ARG A 471 -12.25 39.79 -11.78
C ARG A 471 -11.17 38.84 -11.26
N PHE A 472 -11.21 37.56 -11.61
CA PHE A 472 -10.19 36.62 -11.13
C PHE A 472 -8.82 36.86 -11.77
N ALA A 473 -8.78 37.22 -13.05
CA ALA A 473 -7.55 37.59 -13.74
C ALA A 473 -6.91 38.85 -13.13
N ASP A 474 -7.71 39.85 -12.74
CA ASP A 474 -7.24 41.09 -12.13
C ASP A 474 -6.57 40.87 -10.76
N TYR A 475 -6.99 39.84 -10.02
CA TYR A 475 -6.45 39.48 -8.71
C TYR A 475 -5.49 38.28 -8.74
N ASN A 476 -4.99 37.87 -9.92
CA ASN A 476 -4.11 36.70 -10.09
C ASN A 476 -4.67 35.40 -9.46
N GLN A 477 -6.00 35.25 -9.43
CA GLN A 477 -6.68 34.06 -8.90
C GLN A 477 -6.89 32.98 -9.98
N MET A 478 -6.18 33.07 -11.10
CA MET A 478 -6.31 32.19 -12.25
C MET A 478 -4.94 31.79 -12.80
N SER A 479 -4.71 30.48 -12.90
CA SER A 479 -3.48 29.94 -13.50
C SER A 479 -3.40 30.24 -15.00
N GLY A 480 -2.23 30.69 -15.45
CA GLY A 480 -1.94 30.94 -16.87
C GLY A 480 -2.57 32.22 -17.44
N VAL A 481 -3.16 33.09 -16.61
CA VAL A 481 -3.68 34.39 -17.03
C VAL A 481 -3.08 35.47 -16.16
N ILE A 482 -2.36 36.40 -16.78
CA ILE A 482 -1.79 37.57 -16.12
C ILE A 482 -2.40 38.80 -16.78
N ARG A 483 -2.92 39.73 -15.97
CA ARG A 483 -3.39 41.02 -16.48
C ARG A 483 -2.22 41.76 -17.14
N SER A 484 -2.40 42.21 -18.38
CA SER A 484 -1.45 43.13 -18.97
C SER A 484 -1.48 44.47 -18.22
N THR A 485 -0.40 44.78 -17.52
CA THR A 485 -0.20 46.08 -16.87
C THR A 485 0.63 46.95 -17.79
N PHE A 486 0.02 47.96 -18.40
CA PHE A 486 0.76 49.08 -18.98
C PHE A 486 1.17 50.00 -17.83
N ASP A 487 2.31 49.71 -17.21
CA ASP A 487 2.88 50.60 -16.20
C ASP A 487 3.56 51.79 -16.91
N ARG A 488 3.30 53.02 -16.45
CA ARG A 488 3.94 54.25 -16.98
C ARG A 488 5.46 54.20 -16.87
N TYR A 489 6.01 53.31 -16.03
CA TYR A 489 7.44 53.05 -15.91
C TYR A 489 8.07 52.26 -17.08
N THR A 490 7.29 51.60 -17.95
CA THR A 490 7.84 50.87 -19.11
C THR A 490 8.32 51.76 -20.27
N ARG A 491 8.15 53.10 -20.18
CA ARG A 491 8.77 54.04 -21.13
C ARG A 491 10.29 54.14 -20.99
N GLN A 492 10.87 53.91 -19.81
CA GLN A 492 12.32 54.05 -19.64
C GLN A 492 13.12 52.84 -20.11
N ASN A 493 12.51 51.65 -20.18
CA ASN A 493 13.21 50.42 -20.59
C ASN A 493 12.99 50.02 -22.06
N THR A 494 12.13 50.73 -22.80
CA THR A 494 11.96 50.49 -24.25
C THR A 494 13.01 51.19 -25.11
N GLU A 495 13.78 52.15 -24.56
CA GLU A 495 14.94 52.74 -25.27
C GLU A 495 16.20 51.85 -25.26
N MET A 496 16.33 50.89 -24.32
CA MET A 496 17.46 49.94 -24.32
C MET A 496 17.27 48.71 -25.21
N MET A 497 16.03 48.34 -25.54
CA MET A 497 15.77 47.18 -26.43
C MET A 497 15.59 47.52 -27.91
N SER A 498 15.49 48.80 -28.28
CA SER A 498 15.33 49.23 -29.68
C SER A 498 16.63 49.22 -30.50
N ARG A 499 17.81 48.97 -29.89
CA ARG A 499 19.11 48.95 -30.59
C ARG A 499 19.62 47.57 -31.04
N ARG A 500 18.86 46.47 -30.83
CA ARG A 500 19.26 45.12 -31.30
C ARG A 500 18.23 44.41 -32.18
N ARG A 501 17.57 45.15 -33.08
CA ARG A 501 16.90 44.54 -34.24
C ARG A 501 17.19 45.34 -35.51
N ARG A 502 18.42 45.20 -36.00
CA ARG A 502 18.70 45.30 -37.43
C ARG A 502 19.07 43.91 -37.93
N ILE A 503 18.13 43.37 -38.72
CA ILE A 503 18.36 42.60 -39.94
C ILE A 503 19.24 41.35 -39.77
N ILE A 504 18.61 40.18 -39.86
CA ILE A 504 18.88 39.18 -40.91
C ILE A 504 17.59 38.36 -41.03
N ARG A 505 16.94 38.49 -42.20
CA ARG A 505 16.15 37.42 -42.81
C ARG A 505 17.17 36.45 -43.39
N GLU A 506 16.97 35.16 -43.19
CA GLU A 506 16.91 34.15 -44.26
C GLU A 506 16.70 32.77 -43.63
N ASP A 507 15.59 32.14 -44.05
CA ASP A 507 15.40 30.68 -44.12
C ASP A 507 16.40 30.09 -45.14
N PRO A 508 16.70 28.77 -45.14
CA PRO A 508 15.84 27.66 -44.71
C PRO A 508 16.36 26.75 -43.61
#